data_AF-A0A2V6WNW4-F1
#
_entry.id   AF-A0A2V6WNW4-F1
#
_cell.length_a   1.000
_cell.length_b   1.000
_cell.length_c   1.000
_cell.angle_alpha   90.00
_cell.angle_beta   90.00
_cell.angle_gamma   90.00
#
_symmetry.space_group_name_H-M   'P 1'
#
loop_
_entity.id
_entity.type
_entity.pdbx_description
1 polymer ?
#
loop_
_entity_poly.entity_id
_entity_poly.type
_entity_poly.pdbx_seq_one_letter_code
_entity_poly.pdbx_strand_id
1 'polypeptide(L)'
;GWLDALPETLPYLSIALPFALVTTIGGIDNTESAAAAGDEYRARDILLTEAATTVLAGCCGGVIQNTPYIGHPAYKAMGARAGYTLATGLVIGVGAATGALSLLIAVLPEAAIAPILVFIGLEITAQGFLATPPRHGAAVALTFVPVVAAVVLIESGGLFSALGTSPAALKGDGALGYQALLILGNGFILTAVLWGWALAAIIDLRLALAGGLFAVAGAATLVGMIHSPLATGGLFWPWAMPSALPAHVALAYGALGVVCWRAARRAARIST
;
A
#
# COMPACT_ATOMS: atom_id res chain seq x y z
N GLY A 1 -1.59 34.66 3.02
CA GLY A 1 -0.35 34.08 2.45
C GLY A 1 -0.25 32.62 2.83
N TRP A 2 0.74 31.87 2.32
CA TRP A 2 0.89 30.42 2.59
C TRP A 2 0.89 30.08 4.09
N LEU A 3 1.51 30.93 4.92
CA LEU A 3 1.56 30.74 6.37
C LEU A 3 0.19 30.90 7.04
N ASP A 4 -0.71 31.71 6.46
CA ASP A 4 -2.06 31.93 6.97
C ASP A 4 -3.00 30.76 6.65
N ALA A 5 -2.64 29.93 5.65
CA ALA A 5 -3.38 28.72 5.27
C ALA A 5 -2.93 27.47 6.05
N LEU A 6 -1.83 27.52 6.82
CA LEU A 6 -1.37 26.39 7.63
C LEU A 6 -2.44 25.79 8.56
N PRO A 7 -3.24 26.60 9.29
CA PRO A 7 -4.33 26.07 10.11
C PRO A 7 -5.36 25.27 9.30
N GLU A 8 -5.61 25.66 8.05
CA GLU A 8 -6.53 24.96 7.14
C GLU A 8 -5.96 23.61 6.66
N THR A 9 -4.64 23.41 6.72
CA THR A 9 -4.01 22.12 6.34
C THR A 9 -4.06 21.06 7.43
N LEU A 10 -4.16 21.46 8.71
CA LEU A 10 -4.12 20.53 9.85
C LEU A 10 -5.17 19.41 9.80
N PRO A 11 -6.44 19.66 9.41
CA PRO A 11 -7.42 18.59 9.28
C PRO A 11 -7.02 17.53 8.24
N TYR A 12 -6.35 17.95 7.17
CA TYR A 12 -5.95 17.09 6.07
C TYR A 12 -4.71 16.24 6.38
N LEU A 13 -3.91 16.58 7.40
CA LEU A 13 -2.74 15.77 7.79
C LEU A 13 -3.12 14.32 8.10
N SER A 14 -4.30 14.11 8.69
CA SER A 14 -4.84 12.79 9.01
C SER A 14 -5.05 11.89 7.77
N ILE A 15 -5.21 12.49 6.59
CA ILE A 15 -5.38 11.80 5.30
C ILE A 15 -4.07 11.82 4.51
N ALA A 16 -3.38 12.97 4.50
CA ALA A 16 -2.16 13.20 3.74
C ALA A 16 -0.98 12.35 4.25
N LEU A 17 -0.84 12.16 5.57
CA LEU A 17 0.25 11.36 6.14
C LEU A 17 0.14 9.87 5.79
N PRO A 18 -1.03 9.20 5.95
CA PRO A 18 -1.20 7.84 5.46
C PRO A 18 -0.93 7.71 3.96
N PHE A 19 -1.42 8.67 3.16
CA PHE A 19 -1.20 8.67 1.72
C PHE A 19 0.28 8.79 1.36
N ALA A 20 1.00 9.74 1.97
CA ALA A 20 2.43 9.95 1.76
C ALA A 20 3.29 8.73 2.18
N LEU A 21 2.87 8.02 3.22
CA LEU A 21 3.51 6.77 3.63
C LEU A 21 3.31 5.68 2.57
N VAL A 22 2.08 5.53 2.07
CA VAL A 22 1.74 4.56 1.02
C VAL A 22 2.52 4.83 -0.27
N THR A 23 2.61 6.08 -0.72
CA THR A 23 3.37 6.43 -1.92
C THR A 23 4.87 6.21 -1.74
N THR A 24 5.41 6.47 -0.54
CA THR A 24 6.81 6.17 -0.22
C THR A 24 7.09 4.66 -0.33
N ILE A 25 6.18 3.82 0.17
CA ILE A 25 6.28 2.36 0.00
C ILE A 25 6.24 2.00 -1.49
N GLY A 26 5.32 2.60 -2.26
CA GLY A 26 5.27 2.42 -3.72
C GLY A 26 6.56 2.82 -4.43
N GLY A 27 7.23 3.89 -4.00
CA GLY A 27 8.54 4.30 -4.52
C GLY A 27 9.65 3.27 -4.23
N ILE A 28 9.62 2.64 -3.05
CA ILE A 28 10.52 1.52 -2.70
C ILE A 28 10.22 0.30 -3.57
N ASP A 29 8.95 -0.08 -3.69
CA ASP A 29 8.51 -1.23 -4.49
C ASP A 29 8.89 -1.07 -5.96
N ASN A 30 8.76 0.13 -6.52
CA ASN A 30 9.20 0.43 -7.88
C ASN A 30 10.72 0.39 -8.02
N THR A 31 11.46 0.83 -7.00
CA THR A 31 12.92 0.72 -7.00
C THR A 31 13.36 -0.75 -7.02
N GLU A 32 12.71 -1.60 -6.23
CA GLU A 32 12.98 -3.04 -6.26
C GLU A 32 12.50 -3.71 -7.55
N SER A 33 11.37 -3.29 -8.08
CA SER A 33 10.90 -3.75 -9.39
C SER A 33 11.92 -3.44 -10.49
N ALA A 34 12.55 -2.26 -10.46
CA ALA A 34 13.62 -1.91 -11.38
C ALA A 34 14.88 -2.78 -11.18
N ALA A 35 15.26 -3.05 -9.93
CA ALA A 35 16.39 -3.92 -9.60
C ALA A 35 16.16 -5.36 -10.08
N ALA A 36 14.93 -5.88 -9.94
CA ALA A 36 14.53 -7.19 -10.47
C ALA A 36 14.67 -7.27 -12.02
N ALA A 37 14.54 -6.14 -12.72
CA ALA A 37 14.81 -6.02 -14.16
C ALA A 37 16.27 -5.69 -14.50
N GLY A 38 17.17 -5.69 -13.51
CA GLY A 38 18.60 -5.46 -13.67
C GLY A 38 19.05 -3.99 -13.69
N ASP A 39 18.23 -3.05 -13.22
CA ASP A 39 18.66 -1.66 -12.98
C ASP A 39 18.64 -1.34 -11.49
N GLU A 40 19.81 -1.31 -10.86
CA GLU A 40 19.93 -1.00 -9.44
C GLU A 40 19.99 0.52 -9.20
N TYR A 41 19.00 1.02 -8.45
CA TYR A 41 18.99 2.39 -7.96
C TYR A 41 18.99 2.41 -6.45
N ARG A 42 19.59 3.44 -5.86
CA ARG A 42 19.51 3.65 -4.42
C ARG A 42 18.13 4.18 -4.09
N ALA A 43 17.32 3.41 -3.35
CA ALA A 43 15.97 3.82 -2.95
C ALA A 43 15.92 5.22 -2.34
N ARG A 44 16.93 5.60 -1.53
CA ARG A 44 17.08 6.96 -0.99
C ARG A 44 17.07 8.03 -2.09
N ASP A 45 17.81 7.83 -3.17
CA ASP A 45 17.98 8.84 -4.21
C ASP A 45 16.69 8.95 -5.05
N ILE A 46 16.00 7.83 -5.27
CA ILE A 46 14.67 7.79 -5.89
C ILE A 46 13.64 8.54 -5.03
N LEU A 47 13.55 8.22 -3.73
CA LEU A 47 12.60 8.85 -2.81
C LEU A 47 12.88 10.35 -2.60
N LEU A 48 14.15 10.76 -2.56
CA LEU A 48 14.49 12.19 -2.49
C LEU A 48 14.09 12.93 -3.77
N THR A 49 14.25 12.29 -4.93
CA THR A 49 13.80 12.85 -6.22
C THR A 49 12.27 12.96 -6.26
N GLU A 50 11.56 11.94 -5.78
CA GLU A 50 10.10 11.94 -5.63
C GLU A 50 9.63 13.09 -4.73
N ALA A 51 10.22 13.24 -3.55
CA ALA A 51 9.87 14.28 -2.61
C ALA A 51 10.15 15.69 -3.17
N ALA A 52 11.32 15.90 -3.78
CA ALA A 52 11.68 17.18 -4.38
C ALA A 52 10.73 17.55 -5.53
N THR A 53 10.43 16.60 -6.42
CA THR A 53 9.50 16.83 -7.54
C THR A 53 8.07 17.04 -7.06
N THR A 54 7.64 16.37 -5.99
CA THR A 54 6.34 16.61 -5.35
C THR A 54 6.23 18.02 -4.78
N VAL A 55 7.25 18.51 -4.07
CA VAL A 55 7.26 19.88 -3.53
C VAL A 55 7.22 20.89 -4.67
N LEU A 56 8.03 20.70 -5.72
CA LEU A 56 8.02 21.57 -6.90
C LEU A 56 6.66 21.55 -7.61
N ALA A 57 6.05 20.39 -7.78
CA ALA A 57 4.72 20.27 -8.35
C ALA A 57 3.68 21.01 -7.50
N GLY A 58 3.73 20.85 -6.17
CA GLY A 58 2.87 21.57 -5.23
C GLY A 58 3.01 23.09 -5.32
N CYS A 59 4.22 23.62 -5.47
CA CYS A 59 4.46 25.04 -5.71
C CYS A 59 3.84 25.54 -7.03
N CYS A 60 3.66 24.65 -8.00
CA CYS A 60 3.02 24.94 -9.29
C CYS A 60 1.51 24.61 -9.31
N GLY A 61 0.89 24.29 -8.17
CA GLY A 61 -0.53 23.97 -8.05
C GLY A 61 -0.89 22.49 -8.13
N GLY A 62 0.11 21.60 -8.07
CA GLY A 62 -0.09 20.15 -7.96
C GLY A 62 -0.73 19.78 -6.61
N VAL A 63 -1.71 18.88 -6.63
CA VAL A 63 -2.51 18.48 -5.46
C VAL A 63 -2.29 17.04 -5.03
N ILE A 64 -1.44 16.30 -5.75
CA ILE A 64 -1.16 14.88 -5.52
C ILE A 64 0.36 14.70 -5.42
N GLN A 65 0.79 13.81 -4.52
CA GLN A 65 2.19 13.41 -4.42
C GLN A 65 2.63 12.64 -5.67
N ASN A 66 3.79 12.99 -6.22
CA ASN A 66 4.38 12.24 -7.32
C ASN A 66 4.91 10.89 -6.82
N THR A 67 5.06 9.93 -7.73
CA THR A 67 5.71 8.64 -7.45
C THR A 67 6.37 8.13 -8.73
N PRO A 68 7.45 7.33 -8.66
CA PRO A 68 8.01 6.67 -9.83
C PRO A 68 6.94 5.90 -10.61
N TYR A 69 7.10 5.84 -11.92
CA TYR A 69 6.12 5.18 -12.77
C TYR A 69 6.24 3.65 -12.63
N ILE A 70 5.11 2.99 -12.35
CA ILE A 70 5.06 1.54 -12.18
C ILE A 70 5.25 0.84 -13.53
N GLY A 71 5.92 -0.33 -13.53
CA GLY A 71 6.08 -1.15 -14.73
C GLY A 71 7.44 -1.00 -15.41
N HIS A 72 8.46 -0.52 -14.71
CA HIS A 72 9.85 -0.48 -15.20
C HIS A 72 10.30 -1.78 -15.88
N PRO A 73 10.05 -2.99 -15.34
CA PRO A 73 10.38 -4.24 -16.02
C PRO A 73 9.73 -4.38 -17.40
N ALA A 74 8.44 -4.03 -17.52
CA ALA A 74 7.70 -4.13 -18.77
C ALA A 74 8.24 -3.16 -19.83
N TYR A 75 8.47 -1.90 -19.45
CA TYR A 75 9.06 -0.91 -20.35
C TYR A 75 10.46 -1.32 -20.81
N LYS A 76 11.27 -1.85 -19.89
CA LYS A 76 12.61 -2.34 -20.23
C LYS A 76 12.55 -3.55 -21.16
N ALA A 77 11.62 -4.49 -20.96
CA ALA A 77 11.41 -5.62 -21.86
C ALA A 77 11.01 -5.17 -23.29
N MET A 78 10.34 -4.02 -23.42
CA MET A 78 10.04 -3.37 -24.72
C MET A 78 11.23 -2.59 -25.32
N GLY A 79 12.40 -2.60 -24.67
CA GLY A 79 13.60 -1.91 -25.15
C GLY A 79 13.67 -0.42 -24.75
N ALA A 80 12.80 0.05 -23.84
CA ALA A 80 12.87 1.42 -23.34
C ALA A 80 14.19 1.66 -22.59
N ARG A 81 14.70 2.89 -22.72
CA ARG A 81 15.92 3.38 -22.06
C ARG A 81 15.69 4.81 -21.56
N ALA A 82 16.70 5.43 -20.94
CA ALA A 82 16.60 6.79 -20.41
C ALA A 82 16.06 7.83 -21.43
N GLY A 83 16.40 7.70 -22.71
CA GLY A 83 15.87 8.58 -23.77
C GLY A 83 14.34 8.47 -23.96
N TYR A 84 13.77 7.27 -23.83
CA TYR A 84 12.32 7.06 -23.85
C TYR A 84 11.66 7.74 -22.64
N THR A 85 12.23 7.58 -21.45
CA THR A 85 11.72 8.21 -20.23
C THR A 85 11.75 9.73 -20.34
N LEU A 86 12.85 10.31 -20.83
CA LEU A 86 12.98 11.75 -21.05
C LEU A 86 11.97 12.27 -22.09
N ALA A 87 11.87 11.59 -23.23
CA ALA A 87 10.92 11.96 -24.27
C ALA A 87 9.47 11.90 -23.75
N THR A 88 9.12 10.87 -22.99
CA THR A 88 7.81 10.74 -22.36
C THR A 88 7.55 11.89 -21.39
N GLY A 89 8.51 12.20 -20.51
CA GLY A 89 8.39 13.32 -19.56
C GLY A 89 8.19 14.66 -20.26
N LEU A 90 8.92 14.93 -21.35
CA LEU A 90 8.78 16.16 -22.12
C LEU A 90 7.45 16.23 -22.88
N VAL A 91 7.07 15.18 -23.60
CA VAL A 91 5.84 15.15 -24.40
C VAL A 91 4.62 15.26 -23.50
N ILE A 92 4.55 14.46 -22.44
CA ILE A 92 3.42 14.48 -21.51
C ILE A 92 3.41 15.77 -20.70
N GLY A 93 4.57 16.25 -20.23
CA GLY A 93 4.68 17.50 -19.47
C GLY A 93 4.27 18.73 -20.27
N VAL A 94 4.79 18.88 -21.49
CA VAL A 94 4.41 19.98 -22.40
C VAL A 94 2.96 19.84 -22.85
N GLY A 95 2.52 18.63 -23.18
CA GLY A 95 1.14 18.34 -23.55
C GLY A 95 0.14 18.68 -22.43
N ALA A 96 0.49 18.40 -21.18
CA ALA A 96 -0.31 18.78 -20.01
C ALA A 96 -0.31 20.30 -19.80
N ALA A 97 0.86 20.94 -19.85
CA ALA A 97 1.00 22.39 -19.66
C ALA A 97 0.25 23.22 -20.72
N THR A 98 0.15 22.69 -21.95
CA THR A 98 -0.57 23.35 -23.06
C THR A 98 -2.05 22.97 -23.15
N GLY A 99 -2.52 22.02 -22.33
CA GLY A 99 -3.90 21.49 -22.38
C GLY A 99 -4.16 20.51 -23.54
N ALA A 100 -3.18 20.23 -24.40
CA ALA A 100 -3.30 19.27 -25.50
C ALA A 100 -3.62 17.85 -24.99
N LEU A 101 -3.06 17.49 -23.83
CA LEU A 101 -3.30 16.18 -23.21
C LEU A 101 -4.77 15.99 -22.82
N SER A 102 -5.45 17.05 -22.35
CA SER A 102 -6.87 17.00 -21.98
C SER A 102 -7.76 16.72 -23.19
N LEU A 103 -7.41 17.24 -24.37
CA LEU A 103 -8.12 16.95 -25.62
C LEU A 103 -7.97 15.48 -26.03
N LEU A 104 -6.78 14.91 -25.86
CA LEU A 104 -6.53 13.49 -26.14
C LEU A 104 -7.32 12.58 -25.19
N ILE A 105 -7.31 12.89 -23.90
CA ILE A 105 -8.05 12.13 -22.88
C ILE A 105 -9.56 12.16 -23.17
N ALA A 106 -10.09 13.29 -23.65
CA ALA A 106 -11.52 13.41 -23.96
C ALA A 106 -12.01 12.49 -25.10
N VAL A 107 -11.09 12.03 -25.95
CA VAL A 107 -11.39 11.14 -27.09
C VAL A 107 -11.08 9.67 -26.74
N LEU A 108 -10.38 9.41 -25.63
CA LEU A 108 -10.00 8.06 -25.25
C LEU A 108 -11.21 7.28 -24.72
N PRO A 109 -11.60 6.15 -25.34
CA PRO A 109 -12.70 5.35 -24.83
C PRO A 109 -12.30 4.69 -23.51
N GLU A 110 -13.16 4.78 -22.49
CA GLU A 110 -12.92 4.16 -21.18
C GLU A 110 -12.66 2.64 -21.30
N ALA A 111 -13.31 1.98 -22.26
CA ALA A 111 -13.12 0.58 -22.57
C ALA A 111 -11.68 0.22 -22.98
N ALA A 112 -10.88 1.18 -23.50
CA ALA A 112 -9.47 0.95 -23.82
C ALA A 112 -8.55 1.02 -22.58
N ILE A 113 -9.00 1.64 -21.49
CA ILE A 113 -8.20 1.80 -20.27
C ILE A 113 -8.15 0.49 -19.49
N ALA A 114 -9.28 -0.22 -19.37
CA ALA A 114 -9.38 -1.43 -18.54
C ALA A 114 -8.38 -2.54 -18.96
N PRO A 115 -8.21 -2.90 -20.25
CA PRO A 115 -7.22 -3.90 -20.65
C PRO A 115 -5.79 -3.52 -20.30
N ILE A 116 -5.44 -2.23 -20.37
CA ILE A 116 -4.11 -1.73 -20.01
C ILE A 116 -3.85 -1.98 -18.52
N LEU A 117 -4.82 -1.64 -17.66
CA LEU A 117 -4.71 -1.87 -16.21
C LEU A 117 -4.66 -3.36 -15.86
N VAL A 118 -5.43 -4.21 -16.55
CA VAL A 118 -5.38 -5.67 -16.37
C VAL A 118 -4.01 -6.21 -16.73
N PHE A 119 -3.44 -5.81 -17.86
CA PHE A 119 -2.11 -6.25 -18.29
C PHE A 119 -1.03 -5.82 -17.29
N ILE A 120 -1.04 -4.55 -16.87
CA ILE A 120 -0.08 -4.02 -15.88
C ILE A 120 -0.23 -4.78 -14.55
N GLY A 121 -1.45 -5.00 -14.07
CA GLY A 121 -1.70 -5.72 -12.83
C GLY A 121 -1.22 -7.18 -12.87
N LEU A 122 -1.44 -7.87 -14.00
CA LEU A 122 -0.95 -9.22 -14.21
C LEU A 122 0.58 -9.28 -14.22
N GLU A 123 1.24 -8.35 -14.93
CA GLU A 123 2.70 -8.29 -15.00
C GLU A 123 3.31 -8.03 -13.62
N ILE A 124 2.82 -7.02 -12.88
CA ILE A 124 3.30 -6.71 -11.52
C ILE A 124 3.12 -7.93 -10.59
N THR A 125 1.95 -8.56 -10.66
CA THR A 125 1.65 -9.75 -9.85
C THR A 125 2.60 -10.89 -10.18
N ALA A 126 2.79 -11.19 -11.47
CA ALA A 126 3.71 -12.23 -11.92
C ALA A 126 5.14 -11.93 -11.47
N GLN A 127 5.62 -10.70 -11.63
CA GLN A 127 6.95 -10.28 -11.17
C GLN A 127 7.12 -10.45 -9.67
N GLY A 128 6.09 -10.17 -8.86
CA GLY A 128 6.13 -10.42 -7.42
C GLY A 128 6.46 -11.87 -7.05
N PHE A 129 5.93 -12.84 -7.79
CA PHE A 129 6.27 -14.26 -7.60
C PHE A 129 7.59 -14.66 -8.25
N LEU A 130 7.87 -14.17 -9.46
CA LEU A 130 9.05 -14.57 -10.24
C LEU A 130 10.36 -14.00 -9.69
N ALA A 131 10.35 -12.77 -9.18
CA ALA A 131 11.51 -12.13 -8.57
C ALA A 131 11.80 -12.64 -7.15
N THR A 132 10.80 -13.27 -6.52
CA THR A 132 10.92 -13.78 -5.15
C THR A 132 11.49 -15.22 -5.15
N PRO A 133 12.38 -15.58 -4.21
CA PRO A 133 12.83 -16.97 -4.06
C PRO A 133 11.64 -17.94 -3.93
N PRO A 134 11.62 -19.08 -4.65
CA PRO A 134 10.44 -19.95 -4.70
C PRO A 134 9.90 -20.40 -3.34
N ARG A 135 10.78 -20.55 -2.34
CA ARG A 135 10.40 -20.91 -0.95
C ARG A 135 9.51 -19.87 -0.26
N HIS A 136 9.53 -18.62 -0.71
CA HIS A 136 8.72 -17.52 -0.15
C HIS A 136 7.41 -17.29 -0.91
N GLY A 137 7.05 -18.13 -1.88
CA GLY A 137 5.81 -17.97 -2.65
C GLY A 137 4.54 -17.89 -1.79
N ALA A 138 4.50 -18.61 -0.66
CA ALA A 138 3.39 -18.51 0.30
C ALA A 138 3.33 -17.13 0.99
N ALA A 139 4.48 -16.49 1.22
CA ALA A 139 4.55 -15.12 1.75
C ALA A 139 3.98 -14.11 0.75
N VAL A 140 4.32 -14.26 -0.54
CA VAL A 140 3.74 -13.45 -1.62
C VAL A 140 2.23 -13.70 -1.73
N ALA A 141 1.77 -14.94 -1.68
CA ALA A 141 0.32 -15.23 -1.74
C ALA A 141 -0.45 -14.61 -0.55
N LEU A 142 0.14 -14.57 0.65
CA LEU A 142 -0.48 -13.98 1.84
C LEU A 142 -0.72 -12.48 1.70
N THR A 143 0.12 -11.75 0.94
CA THR A 143 -0.01 -10.28 0.79
C THR A 143 -1.30 -9.89 0.07
N PHE A 144 -1.88 -10.78 -0.75
CA PHE A 144 -3.15 -10.53 -1.45
C PHE A 144 -4.36 -10.52 -0.52
N VAL A 145 -4.29 -11.20 0.63
CA VAL A 145 -5.45 -11.37 1.53
C VAL A 145 -6.06 -10.02 1.97
N PRO A 146 -5.31 -9.07 2.56
CA PRO A 146 -5.85 -7.76 2.91
C PRO A 146 -6.25 -6.92 1.68
N VAL A 147 -5.57 -7.07 0.55
CA VAL A 147 -5.89 -6.37 -0.70
C VAL A 147 -7.26 -6.81 -1.24
N VAL A 148 -7.50 -8.11 -1.28
CA VAL A 148 -8.79 -8.68 -1.72
C VAL A 148 -9.91 -8.20 -0.80
N ALA A 149 -9.69 -8.15 0.51
CA ALA A 149 -10.68 -7.60 1.44
C ALA A 149 -11.02 -6.14 1.13
N ALA A 150 -10.02 -5.32 0.80
CA ALA A 150 -10.23 -3.93 0.39
C ALA A 150 -11.01 -3.82 -0.92
N VAL A 151 -10.71 -4.64 -1.94
CA VAL A 151 -11.48 -4.67 -3.20
C VAL A 151 -12.93 -5.04 -2.93
N VAL A 152 -13.18 -6.09 -2.13
CA VAL A 152 -14.55 -6.50 -1.78
C VAL A 152 -15.30 -5.38 -1.06
N LEU A 153 -14.65 -4.63 -0.16
CA LEU A 153 -15.28 -3.48 0.51
C LEU A 153 -15.65 -2.37 -0.47
N ILE A 154 -14.77 -2.05 -1.42
CA ILE A 154 -15.01 -1.01 -2.44
C ILE A 154 -16.25 -1.35 -3.27
N GLU A 155 -16.28 -2.56 -3.83
CA GLU A 155 -17.42 -3.02 -4.64
C GLU A 155 -18.71 -3.13 -3.83
N SER A 156 -18.60 -3.58 -2.57
CA SER A 156 -19.75 -3.62 -1.65
C SER A 156 -20.29 -2.22 -1.35
N GLY A 157 -19.41 -1.23 -1.18
CA GLY A 157 -19.78 0.17 -0.99
C GLY A 157 -20.56 0.74 -2.17
N GLY A 158 -20.09 0.46 -3.39
CA GLY A 158 -20.80 0.82 -4.62
C GLY A 158 -22.20 0.19 -4.68
N LEU A 159 -22.31 -1.09 -4.34
CA LEU A 159 -23.59 -1.81 -4.28
C LEU A 159 -24.55 -1.20 -3.24
N PHE A 160 -24.07 -0.92 -2.02
CA PHE A 160 -24.89 -0.29 -0.98
C PHE A 160 -25.40 1.09 -1.44
N SER A 161 -24.54 1.89 -2.06
CA SER A 161 -24.90 3.19 -2.61
C SER A 161 -25.99 3.07 -3.69
N ALA A 162 -25.85 2.11 -4.62
CA ALA A 162 -26.83 1.89 -5.69
C ALA A 162 -28.20 1.44 -5.15
N LEU A 163 -28.21 0.69 -4.05
CA LEU A 163 -29.42 0.23 -3.38
C LEU A 163 -30.01 1.24 -2.38
N GLY A 164 -29.39 2.41 -2.21
CA GLY A 164 -29.84 3.43 -1.26
C GLY A 164 -29.80 2.97 0.21
N THR A 165 -28.93 2.01 0.53
CA THR A 165 -28.77 1.47 1.88
C THR A 165 -27.34 1.67 2.39
N SER A 166 -27.05 1.20 3.59
CA SER A 166 -25.72 1.30 4.18
C SER A 166 -25.33 -0.02 4.86
N PRO A 167 -24.03 -0.25 5.08
CA PRO A 167 -23.57 -1.41 5.84
C PRO A 167 -24.19 -1.52 7.25
N ALA A 168 -24.65 -0.41 7.84
CA ALA A 168 -25.33 -0.41 9.13
C ALA A 168 -26.68 -1.15 9.14
N ALA A 169 -27.26 -1.41 7.96
CA ALA A 169 -28.49 -2.20 7.83
C ALA A 169 -28.24 -3.72 7.95
N LEU A 170 -26.99 -4.17 7.83
CA LEU A 170 -26.64 -5.59 7.95
C LEU A 170 -26.91 -6.11 9.37
N LYS A 171 -27.29 -7.38 9.48
CA LYS A 171 -27.55 -8.08 10.75
C LYS A 171 -26.95 -9.48 10.71
N GLY A 172 -26.73 -10.06 11.90
CA GLY A 172 -26.19 -11.41 12.05
C GLY A 172 -24.86 -11.60 11.32
N ASP A 173 -24.69 -12.74 10.67
CA ASP A 173 -23.44 -13.11 9.99
C ASP A 173 -23.02 -12.13 8.89
N GLY A 174 -23.97 -11.48 8.22
CA GLY A 174 -23.67 -10.46 7.21
C GLY A 174 -22.96 -9.24 7.81
N ALA A 175 -23.40 -8.80 8.99
CA ALA A 175 -22.74 -7.70 9.71
C ALA A 175 -21.35 -8.09 10.20
N LEU A 176 -21.19 -9.31 10.71
CA LEU A 176 -19.90 -9.83 11.18
C LEU A 176 -18.92 -9.99 10.01
N GLY A 177 -19.36 -10.53 8.88
CA GLY A 177 -18.54 -10.69 7.68
C GLY A 177 -18.09 -9.34 7.12
N TYR A 178 -18.99 -8.35 7.04
CA TYR A 178 -18.62 -7.00 6.61
C TYR A 178 -17.64 -6.34 7.58
N GLN A 179 -17.84 -6.48 8.89
CA GLN A 179 -16.91 -5.95 9.89
C GLN A 179 -15.53 -6.62 9.78
N ALA A 180 -15.47 -7.93 9.56
CA ALA A 180 -14.20 -8.65 9.36
C ALA A 180 -13.46 -8.14 8.11
N LEU A 181 -14.19 -7.96 6.99
CA LEU A 181 -13.63 -7.36 5.78
C LEU A 181 -13.13 -5.94 6.06
N LEU A 182 -13.89 -5.11 6.77
CA LEU A 182 -13.54 -3.74 7.12
C LEU A 182 -12.19 -3.67 7.86
N ILE A 183 -12.05 -4.49 8.91
CA ILE A 183 -10.81 -4.58 9.67
C ILE A 183 -9.67 -5.10 8.79
N LEU A 184 -9.91 -6.13 7.99
CA LEU A 184 -8.87 -6.75 7.18
C LEU A 184 -8.37 -5.83 6.06
N GLY A 185 -9.28 -5.09 5.42
CA GLY A 185 -8.99 -4.19 4.30
C GLY A 185 -8.44 -2.83 4.71
N ASN A 186 -8.77 -2.33 5.91
CA ASN A 186 -8.23 -1.04 6.36
C ASN A 186 -6.73 -1.12 6.66
N GLY A 187 -5.95 -0.31 5.95
CA GLY A 187 -4.48 -0.35 6.00
C GLY A 187 -3.86 -1.49 5.18
N PHE A 188 -4.57 -2.02 4.17
CA PHE A 188 -4.18 -3.23 3.45
C PHE A 188 -2.73 -3.28 2.95
N ILE A 189 -2.15 -2.14 2.53
CA ILE A 189 -0.77 -2.08 2.04
C ILE A 189 0.22 -2.39 3.17
N LEU A 190 0.09 -1.71 4.31
CA LEU A 190 0.93 -1.94 5.48
C LEU A 190 0.71 -3.35 6.03
N THR A 191 -0.54 -3.81 6.08
CA THR A 191 -0.88 -5.18 6.49
C THR A 191 -0.19 -6.20 5.59
N ALA A 192 -0.28 -6.03 4.27
CA ALA A 192 0.35 -6.89 3.28
C ALA A 192 1.87 -6.95 3.46
N VAL A 193 2.54 -5.80 3.57
CA VAL A 193 4.00 -5.71 3.79
C VAL A 193 4.40 -6.41 5.09
N LEU A 194 3.73 -6.11 6.20
CA LEU A 194 4.05 -6.69 7.51
C LEU A 194 3.80 -8.21 7.53
N TRP A 195 2.70 -8.68 6.94
CA TRP A 195 2.36 -10.10 6.88
C TRP A 195 3.29 -10.88 5.97
N GLY A 196 3.57 -10.36 4.77
CA GLY A 196 4.53 -10.94 3.83
C GLY A 196 5.91 -11.04 4.46
N TRP A 197 6.39 -9.96 5.09
CA TRP A 197 7.69 -9.96 5.76
C TRP A 197 7.73 -10.91 6.97
N ALA A 198 6.69 -10.93 7.81
CA ALA A 198 6.62 -11.83 8.94
C ALA A 198 6.62 -13.30 8.49
N LEU A 199 5.84 -13.65 7.46
CA LEU A 199 5.80 -15.02 6.94
C LEU A 199 7.12 -15.42 6.26
N ALA A 200 7.75 -14.53 5.48
CA ALA A 200 9.08 -14.78 4.93
C ALA A 200 10.13 -14.99 6.03
N ALA A 201 10.09 -14.20 7.09
CA ALA A 201 10.97 -14.36 8.24
C ALA A 201 10.72 -15.67 9.00
N ILE A 202 9.47 -16.14 9.09
CA ILE A 202 9.13 -17.44 9.66
C ILE A 202 9.68 -18.58 8.80
N ILE A 203 9.50 -18.50 7.48
CA ILE A 203 10.03 -19.49 6.53
C ILE A 203 11.56 -19.58 6.63
N ASP A 204 12.24 -18.44 6.80
CA ASP A 204 13.69 -18.37 6.98
C ASP A 204 14.15 -18.68 8.42
N LEU A 205 13.24 -19.11 9.30
CA LEU A 205 13.49 -19.39 10.73
C LEU A 205 14.08 -18.20 11.51
N ARG A 206 13.94 -16.97 10.99
CA ARG A 206 14.28 -15.71 11.66
C ARG A 206 13.16 -15.29 12.61
N LEU A 207 12.80 -16.18 13.53
CA LEU A 207 11.64 -16.05 14.40
C LEU A 207 11.71 -14.83 15.33
N ALA A 208 12.91 -14.36 15.68
CA ALA A 208 13.07 -13.13 16.45
C ALA A 208 12.60 -11.89 15.68
N LEU A 209 12.90 -11.82 14.38
CA LEU A 209 12.45 -10.76 13.49
C LEU A 209 10.94 -10.83 13.30
N ALA A 210 10.39 -12.02 13.02
CA ALA A 210 8.94 -12.21 12.91
C ALA A 210 8.20 -11.75 14.18
N GLY A 211 8.73 -12.04 15.36
CA GLY A 211 8.17 -11.56 16.61
C GLY A 211 8.16 -10.03 16.74
N GLY A 212 9.23 -9.37 16.29
CA GLY A 212 9.30 -7.91 16.21
C GLY A 212 8.30 -7.32 15.21
N LEU A 213 8.12 -7.96 14.05
CA LEU A 213 7.16 -7.52 13.03
C LEU A 213 5.71 -7.62 13.53
N PHE A 214 5.35 -8.68 14.25
CA PHE A 214 4.04 -8.77 14.89
C PHE A 214 3.86 -7.72 15.99
N ALA A 215 4.90 -7.40 16.78
CA ALA A 215 4.81 -6.32 17.75
C ALA A 215 4.56 -4.96 17.07
N VAL A 216 5.22 -4.70 15.94
CA VAL A 216 4.98 -3.50 15.12
C VAL A 216 3.55 -3.49 14.55
N ALA A 217 3.06 -4.61 14.04
CA ALA A 217 1.68 -4.73 13.56
C ALA A 217 0.65 -4.47 14.68
N GLY A 218 0.90 -5.00 15.87
CA GLY A 218 0.09 -4.71 17.07
C GLY A 218 0.08 -3.23 17.42
N ALA A 219 1.24 -2.58 17.45
CA ALA A 219 1.35 -1.14 17.71
C ALA A 219 0.64 -0.30 16.62
N ALA A 220 0.81 -0.66 15.35
CA ALA A 220 0.14 -0.01 14.22
C ALA A 220 -1.39 -0.16 14.30
N THR A 221 -1.88 -1.30 14.80
CA THR A 221 -3.32 -1.55 15.02
C THR A 221 -3.90 -0.62 16.08
N LEU A 222 -3.15 -0.37 17.17
CA LEU A 222 -3.61 0.48 18.28
C LEU A 222 -3.80 1.95 17.91
N VAL A 223 -3.25 2.39 16.77
CA VAL A 223 -3.43 3.75 16.24
C VAL A 223 -4.24 3.79 14.94
N GLY A 224 -4.77 2.64 14.49
CA GLY A 224 -5.56 2.54 13.27
C GLY A 224 -4.77 2.65 11.97
N MET A 225 -3.43 2.57 11.99
CA MET A 225 -2.63 2.52 10.75
C MET A 225 -2.91 1.24 9.96
N ILE A 226 -3.18 0.14 10.67
CA ILE A 226 -3.76 -1.08 10.11
C ILE A 226 -4.98 -1.46 10.94
N HIS A 227 -5.92 -2.20 10.36
CA HIS A 227 -7.06 -2.76 11.08
C HIS A 227 -7.96 -1.73 11.79
N SER A 228 -8.04 -0.52 11.24
CA SER A 228 -8.99 0.48 11.72
C SER A 228 -10.42 -0.05 11.60
N PRO A 229 -11.27 0.06 12.62
CA PRO A 229 -12.66 -0.36 12.56
C PRO A 229 -13.58 0.78 12.06
N LEU A 230 -13.01 1.93 11.70
CA LEU A 230 -13.76 3.06 11.16
C LEU A 230 -14.08 2.79 9.68
N ALA A 231 -15.28 3.19 9.23
CA ALA A 231 -15.66 3.08 7.82
C ALA A 231 -14.71 3.85 6.88
N THR A 232 -14.09 4.92 7.39
CA THR A 232 -13.09 5.73 6.67
C THR A 232 -11.69 5.12 6.66
N GLY A 233 -11.43 4.08 7.47
CA GLY A 233 -10.08 3.56 7.71
C GLY A 233 -9.16 4.54 8.44
N GLY A 234 -9.71 5.60 9.06
CA GLY A 234 -8.95 6.67 9.68
C GLY A 234 -8.12 6.23 10.90
N LEU A 235 -7.10 7.03 11.20
CA LEU A 235 -6.26 6.89 12.40
C LEU A 235 -7.02 7.30 13.67
N PHE A 236 -6.57 6.78 14.81
CA PHE A 236 -7.06 7.16 16.13
C PHE A 236 -5.94 7.07 17.17
N TRP A 237 -6.15 7.67 18.33
CA TRP A 237 -5.20 7.55 19.44
C TRP A 237 -5.49 6.30 20.28
N PRO A 238 -4.47 5.66 20.88
CA PRO A 238 -4.66 4.44 21.68
C PRO A 238 -5.58 4.63 22.89
N TRP A 239 -5.66 5.83 23.45
CA TRP A 239 -6.57 6.19 24.55
C TRP A 239 -7.96 6.64 24.08
N ALA A 240 -8.17 6.78 22.77
CA ALA A 240 -9.42 7.21 22.14
C ALA A 240 -9.87 6.19 21.07
N MET A 241 -9.67 4.89 21.34
CA MET A 241 -10.07 3.84 20.42
C MET A 241 -11.59 3.83 20.20
N PRO A 242 -12.07 3.70 18.96
CA PRO A 242 -13.50 3.72 18.65
C PRO A 242 -14.26 2.48 19.13
N SER A 243 -13.55 1.39 19.47
CA SER A 243 -14.12 0.17 20.05
C SER A 243 -13.03 -0.69 20.72
N ALA A 244 -13.40 -1.81 21.33
CA ALA A 244 -12.45 -2.78 21.91
C ALA A 244 -11.71 -3.62 20.85
N LEU A 245 -12.16 -3.57 19.59
CA LEU A 245 -11.70 -4.45 18.52
C LEU A 245 -10.22 -4.24 18.14
N PRO A 246 -9.69 -3.00 18.00
CA PRO A 246 -8.26 -2.79 17.79
C PRO A 246 -7.41 -3.38 18.92
N ALA A 247 -7.87 -3.29 20.18
CA ALA A 247 -7.15 -3.87 21.31
C ALA A 247 -7.09 -5.40 21.22
N HIS A 248 -8.19 -6.07 20.84
CA HIS A 248 -8.19 -7.53 20.64
C HIS A 248 -7.25 -7.97 19.53
N VAL A 249 -7.26 -7.26 18.39
CA VAL A 249 -6.36 -7.56 17.26
C VAL A 249 -4.89 -7.31 17.64
N ALA A 250 -4.62 -6.21 18.35
CA ALA A 250 -3.27 -5.92 18.85
C ALA A 250 -2.78 -6.98 19.85
N LEU A 251 -3.66 -7.49 20.73
CA LEU A 251 -3.34 -8.59 21.64
C LEU A 251 -3.05 -9.89 20.88
N ALA A 252 -3.80 -10.18 19.81
CA ALA A 252 -3.55 -11.35 18.96
C ALA A 252 -2.16 -11.27 18.31
N TYR A 253 -1.78 -10.11 17.78
CA TYR A 253 -0.41 -9.88 17.30
C TYR A 253 0.64 -10.03 18.40
N GLY A 254 0.37 -9.49 19.60
CA GLY A 254 1.25 -9.66 20.75
C GLY A 254 1.46 -11.13 21.11
N ALA A 255 0.40 -11.94 21.09
CA ALA A 255 0.47 -13.37 21.34
C ALA A 255 1.32 -14.09 20.28
N LEU A 256 1.11 -13.79 18.99
CA LEU A 256 1.95 -14.31 17.90
C LEU A 256 3.42 -13.92 18.08
N GLY A 257 3.67 -12.66 18.44
CA GLY A 257 5.02 -12.16 18.72
C GLY A 257 5.72 -12.92 19.85
N VAL A 258 5.01 -13.16 20.95
CA VAL A 258 5.51 -13.96 22.09
C VAL A 258 5.79 -15.40 21.67
N VAL A 259 4.93 -16.02 20.87
CA VAL A 259 5.14 -17.37 20.35
C VAL A 259 6.42 -17.43 19.51
N CYS A 260 6.60 -16.51 18.58
CA CYS A 260 7.81 -16.44 17.75
C CYS A 260 9.08 -16.23 18.58
N TRP A 261 9.08 -15.33 19.57
CA TRP A 261 10.23 -15.11 20.45
C TRP A 261 10.55 -16.31 21.35
N ARG A 262 9.53 -16.99 21.89
CA ARG A 262 9.74 -18.22 22.67
C ARG A 262 10.35 -19.32 21.81
N ALA A 263 9.86 -19.49 20.58
CA ALA A 263 10.40 -20.43 19.62
C ALA A 263 11.86 -20.09 19.25
N ALA A 264 12.15 -18.81 19.00
CA ALA A 264 13.51 -18.34 18.72
C ALA A 264 14.49 -18.67 19.87
N ARG A 265 14.10 -18.38 21.11
CA ARG A 265 14.93 -18.68 22.31
C ARG A 265 15.14 -20.17 22.50
N ARG A 266 14.12 -20.99 22.21
CA ARG A 266 14.24 -22.45 22.30
C ARG A 266 15.19 -23.01 21.25
N ALA A 267 15.11 -22.53 20.01
CA ALA A 267 16.01 -22.93 18.94
C ALA A 267 17.48 -22.60 19.28
N ALA A 268 17.74 -21.39 19.79
CA ALA A 268 19.08 -20.95 20.19
C ALA A 268 19.70 -21.81 21.31
N ARG A 269 18.88 -22.32 22.25
CA ARG A 269 19.34 -23.20 23.34
C ARG A 269 19.67 -24.63 22.89
N ILE A 270 19.13 -25.09 21.77
CA ILE A 270 19.38 -26.44 21.25
C ILE A 270 20.65 -26.45 20.39
N SER A 271 21.02 -25.31 19.81
CA SER A 271 22.22 -25.13 18.98
C SER A 271 23.52 -24.84 19.77
N THR A 272 23.43 -24.68 21.09
CA THR A 272 24.55 -24.44 22.02
C THR A 272 24.82 -25.68 22.86
#